data_AF-A0A1J0LYB2-F1
#
_entry.id   AF-A0A1J0LYB2-F1
#
_cell.length_a   1.000
_cell.length_b   1.000
_cell.length_c   1.000
_cell.angle_alpha   90.00
_cell.angle_beta   90.00
_cell.angle_gamma   90.00
#
_symmetry.space_group_name_H-M   'P 1'
#
loop_
_entity.id
_entity.type
_entity.pdbx_description
1 polymer ?
#
loop_
_entity_poly.entity_id
_entity_poly.type
_entity_poly.pdbx_seq_one_letter_code
_entity_poly.pdbx_strand_id
1 'polypeptide(L)'
;MTGLDLLAVALGMRHGVDPDHLAAVDGLSRVRPSPLNGVYFALGHGGIVTLLAFPAAALLERVDLEALHLPTLLLLLVAGINLYRLLRPEGRAPHRLPLLNPLLLGLLFGLGFETASQLSALALAAELSPLRLGLFFTLGMLMVDGVDGFLASRLQNLARDSERARRASQLLGFTVVGLALFLAAAELWRVDLEALALPLGLGLFGFLVLLRLYALRPA
;
A
#
# COMPACT_ATOMS: atom_id res chain seq x y z
N MET A 1 10.41 -14.86 -20.33
CA MET A 1 9.53 -13.71 -20.04
C MET A 1 9.14 -13.07 -21.37
N THR A 2 7.85 -12.83 -21.56
CA THR A 2 7.24 -12.19 -22.73
C THR A 2 7.04 -10.68 -22.48
N GLY A 3 6.67 -9.91 -23.51
CA GLY A 3 6.32 -8.49 -23.33
C GLY A 3 5.16 -8.27 -22.37
N LEU A 4 4.17 -9.17 -22.38
CA LEU A 4 3.04 -9.13 -21.46
C LEU A 4 3.44 -9.43 -20.00
N ASP A 5 4.42 -10.32 -19.78
CA ASP A 5 4.95 -10.57 -18.43
C ASP A 5 5.62 -9.30 -17.87
N LEU A 6 6.39 -8.58 -18.70
CA LEU A 6 7.02 -7.33 -18.31
C LEU A 6 6.00 -6.23 -18.02
N LEU A 7 4.91 -6.19 -18.80
CA LEU A 7 3.81 -5.26 -18.56
C LEU A 7 3.10 -5.57 -17.23
N ALA A 8 2.83 -6.84 -16.93
CA ALA A 8 2.26 -7.25 -15.65
C ALA A 8 3.16 -6.85 -14.46
N VAL A 9 4.48 -7.04 -14.57
CA VAL A 9 5.44 -6.53 -13.57
C VAL A 9 5.36 -5.01 -13.45
N ALA A 10 5.35 -4.28 -14.56
CA ALA A 10 5.30 -2.82 -14.55
C ALA A 10 3.99 -2.29 -13.92
N LEU A 11 2.85 -2.94 -14.20
CA LEU A 11 1.57 -2.63 -13.57
C LEU A 11 1.61 -2.90 -12.07
N GLY A 12 2.21 -4.02 -11.64
CA GLY A 12 2.41 -4.31 -10.22
C GLY A 12 3.31 -3.28 -9.53
N MET A 13 4.41 -2.87 -10.15
CA MET A 13 5.27 -1.80 -9.62
C MET A 13 4.53 -0.47 -9.53
N ARG A 14 3.74 -0.13 -10.56
CA ARG A 14 2.88 1.07 -10.54
C ARG A 14 1.86 1.00 -9.40
N HIS A 15 1.23 -0.14 -9.22
CA HIS A 15 0.24 -0.32 -8.17
C HIS A 15 0.86 -0.21 -6.77
N GLY A 16 2.06 -0.76 -6.56
CA GLY A 16 2.78 -0.62 -5.29
C GLY A 16 3.20 0.81 -4.92
N VAL A 17 3.21 1.77 -5.88
CA VAL A 17 3.43 3.19 -5.55
C VAL A 17 2.15 3.94 -5.26
N ASP A 18 0.99 3.29 -5.31
CA ASP A 18 -0.28 3.93 -5.00
C ASP A 18 -0.26 4.41 -3.52
N PRO A 19 -0.81 5.60 -3.20
CA PRO A 19 -0.62 6.19 -1.88
C PRO A 19 -1.24 5.40 -0.72
N ASP A 20 -2.22 4.57 -1.02
CA ASP A 20 -2.90 3.66 -0.09
C ASP A 20 -1.97 2.53 0.38
N HIS A 21 -1.17 1.93 -0.53
CA HIS A 21 -0.10 0.99 -0.21
C HIS A 21 0.93 1.63 0.72
N LEU A 22 1.41 2.83 0.35
CA LEU A 22 2.40 3.58 1.13
C LEU A 22 1.86 3.94 2.53
N ALA A 23 0.57 4.25 2.63
CA ALA A 23 -0.09 4.51 3.91
C ALA A 23 -0.21 3.26 4.79
N ALA A 24 -0.59 2.13 4.19
CA ALA A 24 -0.72 0.86 4.88
C ALA A 24 0.63 0.38 5.41
N VAL A 25 1.67 0.38 4.56
CA VAL A 25 3.01 -0.11 4.92
C VAL A 25 3.69 0.79 5.96
N ASP A 26 3.56 2.12 5.85
CA ASP A 26 4.06 3.04 6.88
C ASP A 26 3.38 2.78 8.23
N GLY A 27 2.07 2.58 8.23
CA GLY A 27 1.31 2.32 9.45
C GLY A 27 1.64 1.02 10.14
N LEU A 28 1.72 -0.06 9.35
CA LEU A 28 2.21 -1.34 9.82
C LEU A 28 3.61 -1.20 10.43
N SER A 29 4.49 -0.40 9.81
CA SER A 29 5.87 -0.20 10.27
C SER A 29 5.95 0.63 11.56
N ARG A 30 5.03 1.57 11.77
CA ARG A 30 4.90 2.30 13.04
C ARG A 30 4.42 1.41 14.17
N VAL A 31 3.53 0.45 13.90
CA VAL A 31 3.06 -0.53 14.89
C VAL A 31 4.13 -1.58 15.17
N ARG A 32 4.69 -2.16 14.10
CA ARG A 32 5.67 -3.24 14.13
C ARG A 32 6.81 -2.91 13.15
N PRO A 33 7.95 -2.38 13.61
CA PRO A 33 9.10 -2.03 12.75
C PRO A 33 9.79 -3.26 12.14
N SER A 34 9.15 -3.90 11.16
CA SER A 34 9.65 -5.11 10.49
C SER A 34 9.83 -4.86 8.99
N PRO A 35 10.97 -5.28 8.41
CA PRO A 35 11.21 -5.10 6.98
C PRO A 35 10.25 -5.92 6.10
N LEU A 36 9.59 -6.93 6.67
CA LEU A 36 8.70 -7.83 5.93
C LEU A 36 7.26 -7.31 5.81
N ASN A 37 6.92 -6.17 6.40
CA ASN A 37 5.55 -5.65 6.35
C ASN A 37 5.06 -5.45 4.92
N GLY A 38 5.85 -4.81 4.07
CA GLY A 38 5.49 -4.61 2.66
C GLY A 38 5.49 -5.90 1.85
N VAL A 39 6.39 -6.84 2.14
CA VAL A 39 6.39 -8.17 1.49
C VAL A 39 5.08 -8.91 1.75
N TYR A 40 4.67 -9.03 3.01
CA TYR A 40 3.42 -9.71 3.36
C TYR A 40 2.19 -8.97 2.84
N PHE A 41 2.22 -7.64 2.85
CA PHE A 41 1.16 -6.82 2.26
C PHE A 41 0.99 -7.11 0.77
N ALA A 42 2.08 -7.04 -0.01
CA ALA A 42 2.08 -7.34 -1.44
C ALA A 42 1.62 -8.77 -1.76
N LEU A 43 2.01 -9.76 -0.95
CA LEU A 43 1.54 -11.16 -1.11
C LEU A 43 0.04 -11.30 -0.86
N GLY A 44 -0.49 -10.61 0.15
CA GLY A 44 -1.92 -10.62 0.44
C GLY A 44 -2.71 -9.96 -0.70
N HIS A 45 -2.29 -8.75 -1.08
CA HIS A 45 -2.92 -8.01 -2.16
C HIS A 45 -2.85 -8.78 -3.49
N GLY A 46 -1.65 -9.21 -3.89
CA GLY A 46 -1.44 -9.98 -5.11
C GLY A 46 -2.18 -11.31 -5.15
N GLY A 47 -2.42 -11.93 -3.99
CA GLY A 47 -3.29 -13.10 -3.86
C GLY A 47 -4.74 -12.81 -4.29
N ILE A 48 -5.30 -11.67 -3.88
CA ILE A 48 -6.64 -11.25 -4.33
C ILE A 48 -6.64 -10.90 -5.80
N VAL A 49 -5.66 -10.15 -6.30
CA VAL A 49 -5.58 -9.83 -7.73
C VAL A 49 -5.50 -11.11 -8.58
N THR A 50 -4.73 -12.09 -8.13
CA THR A 50 -4.65 -13.42 -8.78
C THR A 50 -6.01 -14.12 -8.76
N LEU A 51 -6.71 -14.08 -7.62
CA LEU A 51 -8.04 -14.68 -7.47
C LEU A 51 -9.05 -14.02 -8.41
N LEU A 52 -9.09 -12.68 -8.44
CA LEU A 52 -9.98 -11.87 -9.28
C LEU A 52 -9.70 -12.05 -10.78
N ALA A 53 -8.46 -12.39 -11.15
CA ALA A 53 -8.11 -12.69 -12.54
C ALA A 53 -8.75 -13.98 -13.07
N PHE A 54 -9.24 -14.88 -12.21
CA PHE A 54 -9.97 -16.06 -12.68
C PHE A 54 -11.36 -15.66 -13.17
N PRO A 55 -11.82 -16.18 -14.33
CA PRO A 55 -13.18 -15.90 -14.82
C PRO A 55 -14.28 -16.28 -13.83
N ALA A 56 -14.03 -17.29 -12.99
CA ALA A 56 -14.95 -17.71 -11.93
C ALA A 56 -15.12 -16.65 -10.82
N ALA A 57 -14.21 -15.66 -10.71
CA ALA A 57 -14.34 -14.56 -9.77
C ALA A 57 -15.51 -13.62 -10.12
N ALA A 58 -15.99 -13.60 -11.36
CA ALA A 58 -17.24 -12.93 -11.71
C ALA A 58 -18.46 -13.49 -10.93
N LEU A 59 -18.34 -14.68 -10.33
CA LEU A 59 -19.36 -15.23 -9.43
C LEU A 59 -19.33 -14.57 -8.03
N LEU A 60 -18.22 -13.93 -7.66
CA LEU A 60 -18.01 -13.20 -6.41
C LEU A 60 -18.53 -11.75 -6.48
N GLU A 61 -18.74 -11.20 -7.69
CA GLU A 61 -19.35 -9.87 -7.95
C GLU A 61 -20.81 -9.74 -7.47
N ARG A 62 -21.35 -10.75 -6.78
CA ARG A 62 -22.69 -10.71 -6.17
C ARG A 62 -22.74 -9.94 -4.85
N VAL A 63 -21.59 -9.52 -4.33
CA VAL A 63 -21.48 -8.66 -3.16
C VAL A 63 -21.07 -7.27 -3.64
N ASP A 64 -21.98 -6.31 -3.52
CA ASP A 64 -21.70 -4.90 -3.77
C ASP A 64 -20.81 -4.37 -2.63
N LEU A 65 -19.50 -4.55 -2.79
CA LEU A 65 -18.49 -4.07 -1.84
C LEU A 65 -18.38 -2.54 -1.84
N GLU A 66 -18.78 -1.89 -2.95
CA GLU A 66 -18.88 -0.42 -3.03
C GLU A 66 -19.97 0.12 -2.11
N ALA A 67 -21.11 -0.57 -1.99
CA ALA A 67 -22.16 -0.20 -1.03
C ALA A 67 -21.66 -0.20 0.43
N LEU A 68 -20.58 -0.93 0.72
CA LEU A 68 -19.97 -1.00 2.06
C LEU A 68 -18.91 0.10 2.30
N HIS A 69 -18.56 0.92 1.30
CA HIS A 69 -17.48 1.92 1.38
C HIS A 69 -16.18 1.35 1.95
N LEU A 70 -15.92 0.06 1.71
CA LEU A 70 -14.79 -0.68 2.27
C LEU A 70 -13.44 0.03 2.06
N PRO A 71 -13.13 0.60 0.87
CA PRO A 71 -11.85 1.25 0.62
C PRO A 71 -11.68 2.51 1.46
N THR A 72 -12.72 3.35 1.49
CA THR A 72 -12.77 4.56 2.31
C THR A 72 -12.59 4.21 3.79
N LEU A 73 -13.29 3.20 4.30
CA LEU A 73 -13.18 2.78 5.70
C LEU A 73 -11.79 2.25 6.03
N LEU A 74 -11.16 1.50 5.12
CA LEU A 74 -9.79 1.00 5.27
C LEU A 74 -8.77 2.15 5.27
N LEU A 75 -8.89 3.14 4.36
CA LEU A 75 -8.04 4.32 4.36
C LEU A 75 -8.18 5.11 5.66
N LEU A 76 -9.42 5.36 6.11
CA LEU A 76 -9.68 6.09 7.34
C LEU A 76 -9.13 5.34 8.56
N LEU A 77 -9.23 4.01 8.59
CA LEU A 77 -8.64 3.18 9.63
C LEU A 77 -7.11 3.31 9.65
N VAL A 78 -6.45 3.13 8.51
CA VAL A 78 -4.98 3.24 8.39
C VAL A 78 -4.51 4.65 8.73
N ALA A 79 -5.18 5.69 8.21
CA ALA A 79 -4.90 7.08 8.53
C ALA A 79 -5.07 7.36 10.03
N GLY A 80 -6.14 6.85 10.65
CA GLY A 80 -6.39 6.97 12.08
C GLY A 80 -5.32 6.29 12.93
N ILE A 81 -4.88 5.09 12.55
CA ILE A 81 -3.78 4.37 13.21
C ILE A 81 -2.48 5.16 13.09
N ASN A 82 -2.17 5.68 11.90
CA ASN A 82 -0.96 6.48 11.65
C ASN A 82 -0.95 7.76 12.46
N LEU A 83 -2.07 8.49 12.46
CA LEU A 83 -2.25 9.71 13.22
C LEU A 83 -2.15 9.44 14.73
N TYR A 84 -2.80 8.39 15.23
CA TYR A 84 -2.70 8.01 16.63
C TYR A 84 -1.25 7.74 17.06
N ARG A 85 -0.47 7.03 16.21
CA ARG A 85 0.95 6.75 16.49
C ARG A 85 1.83 7.99 16.40
N LEU A 86 1.51 8.94 15.53
CA LEU A 86 2.21 10.22 15.44
C LEU A 86 1.98 11.09 16.69
N LEU A 87 0.74 11.11 17.18
CA LEU A 87 0.36 11.90 18.35
C LEU A 87 0.76 11.24 19.68
N ARG A 88 0.95 9.91 19.71
CA ARG A 88 1.31 9.14 20.91
C ARG A 88 2.49 8.19 20.67
N PRO A 89 3.72 8.72 20.47
CA PRO A 89 4.89 7.90 20.15
C PRO A 89 5.29 6.94 21.28
N GLU A 90 5.01 7.28 22.54
CA GLU A 90 5.38 6.47 23.71
C GLU A 90 4.33 5.42 24.13
N GLY A 91 3.19 5.35 23.41
CA GLY A 91 2.12 4.41 23.72
C GLY A 91 2.42 2.97 23.27
N ARG A 92 2.02 1.98 24.09
CA ARG A 92 1.97 0.57 23.64
C ARG A 92 1.02 0.44 22.46
N ALA A 93 1.49 -0.16 21.36
CA ALA A 93 0.64 -0.35 20.20
C ALA A 93 -0.46 -1.39 20.49
N PRO A 94 -1.66 -1.23 19.94
CA PRO A 94 -2.70 -2.25 20.04
C PRO A 94 -2.33 -3.46 19.16
N HIS A 95 -1.37 -4.28 19.60
CA HIS A 95 -0.88 -5.47 18.87
C HIS A 95 -1.90 -6.60 18.71
N ARG A 96 -3.15 -6.39 19.15
CA ARG A 96 -4.20 -7.41 19.20
C ARG A 96 -5.24 -7.30 18.08
N LEU A 97 -5.15 -6.30 17.19
CA LEU A 97 -6.09 -6.15 16.08
C LEU A 97 -5.64 -7.05 14.91
N PRO A 98 -6.46 -8.02 14.45
CA PRO A 98 -6.12 -8.86 13.28
C PRO A 98 -5.87 -8.04 12.01
N LEU A 99 -6.53 -6.88 11.88
CA LEU A 99 -6.34 -5.92 10.78
C LEU A 99 -4.93 -5.33 10.70
N LEU A 100 -4.12 -5.44 11.76
CA LEU A 100 -2.72 -5.03 11.78
C LEU A 100 -1.76 -6.14 11.33
N ASN A 101 -2.29 -7.30 10.91
CA ASN A 101 -1.50 -8.31 10.21
C ASN A 101 -1.27 -7.83 8.76
N PRO A 102 -0.01 -7.70 8.30
CA PRO A 102 0.28 -7.16 6.98
C PRO A 102 -0.34 -7.98 5.84
N LEU A 103 -0.38 -9.31 5.96
CA LEU A 103 -0.98 -10.19 4.96
C LEU A 103 -2.51 -9.99 4.88
N LEU A 104 -3.17 -9.95 6.05
CA LEU A 104 -4.63 -9.72 6.10
C LEU A 104 -4.99 -8.33 5.60
N LEU A 105 -4.20 -7.30 5.96
CA LEU A 105 -4.42 -5.95 5.46
C LEU A 105 -4.26 -5.88 3.94
N GLY A 106 -3.24 -6.54 3.38
CA GLY A 106 -3.06 -6.66 1.93
C GLY A 106 -4.24 -7.34 1.23
N LEU A 107 -4.74 -8.45 1.79
CA LEU A 107 -5.96 -9.11 1.28
C LEU A 107 -7.17 -8.16 1.28
N LEU A 108 -7.36 -7.39 2.36
CA LEU A 108 -8.48 -6.44 2.45
C LEU A 108 -8.34 -5.28 1.47
N PHE A 109 -7.11 -4.80 1.25
CA PHE A 109 -6.85 -3.77 0.26
C PHE A 109 -7.10 -4.28 -1.16
N GLY A 110 -6.67 -5.50 -1.50
CA GLY A 110 -6.96 -6.07 -2.82
C GLY A 110 -8.45 -6.32 -3.10
N LEU A 111 -9.26 -6.52 -2.05
CA LEU A 111 -10.72 -6.64 -2.16
C LEU A 111 -11.44 -5.28 -2.22
N GLY A 112 -10.85 -4.24 -1.63
CA GLY A 112 -11.47 -2.92 -1.57
C GLY A 112 -11.08 -2.04 -2.76
N PHE A 113 -9.79 -1.94 -3.08
CA PHE A 113 -9.28 -0.89 -3.95
C PHE A 113 -9.16 -1.36 -5.39
N GLU A 114 -10.20 -1.10 -6.18
CA GLU A 114 -10.12 -1.23 -7.64
C GLU A 114 -9.39 -0.02 -8.24
N THR A 115 -8.05 -0.05 -8.28
CA THR A 115 -7.33 1.03 -8.96
C THR A 115 -7.19 0.75 -10.46
N ALA A 116 -7.03 1.81 -11.26
CA ALA A 116 -6.87 1.70 -12.72
C ALA A 116 -5.74 0.72 -13.13
N SER A 117 -4.70 0.55 -12.31
CA SER A 117 -3.62 -0.40 -12.56
C SER A 117 -4.04 -1.86 -12.29
N GLN A 118 -4.89 -2.11 -11.29
CA GLN A 118 -5.51 -3.42 -11.04
C GLN A 118 -6.50 -3.79 -12.16
N LEU A 119 -7.35 -2.85 -12.59
CA LEU A 119 -8.26 -3.06 -13.73
C LEU A 119 -7.49 -3.32 -15.03
N SER A 120 -6.42 -2.55 -15.27
CA SER A 120 -5.52 -2.77 -16.42
C SER A 120 -4.85 -4.15 -16.36
N ALA A 121 -4.47 -4.61 -15.17
CA ALA A 121 -3.89 -5.94 -14.99
C ALA A 121 -4.93 -7.03 -15.26
N LEU A 122 -6.16 -6.90 -14.75
CA LEU A 122 -7.25 -7.85 -14.98
C LEU A 122 -7.62 -7.93 -16.47
N ALA A 123 -7.55 -6.83 -17.22
CA ALA A 123 -7.73 -6.85 -18.67
C ALA A 123 -6.67 -7.72 -19.38
N LEU A 124 -5.43 -7.78 -18.86
CA LEU A 124 -4.38 -8.67 -19.38
C LEU A 124 -4.62 -10.15 -19.04
N ALA A 125 -5.52 -10.49 -18.11
CA ALA A 125 -5.86 -11.88 -17.78
C ALA A 125 -6.54 -12.63 -18.94
N ALA A 126 -7.03 -11.91 -19.96
CA ALA A 126 -7.54 -12.52 -21.17
C ALA A 126 -6.42 -13.07 -22.08
N GLU A 127 -5.22 -12.49 -21.99
CA GLU A 127 -4.05 -12.86 -22.80
C GLU A 127 -3.03 -13.71 -22.01
N LEU A 128 -2.96 -13.51 -20.69
CA LEU A 128 -2.15 -14.27 -19.75
C LEU A 128 -3.03 -15.21 -18.92
N SER A 129 -2.53 -16.39 -18.55
CA SER A 129 -3.26 -17.19 -17.56
C SER A 129 -3.35 -16.44 -16.22
N PRO A 130 -4.44 -16.56 -15.45
CA PRO A 130 -4.62 -15.84 -14.19
C PRO A 130 -3.45 -16.01 -13.21
N LEU A 131 -2.91 -17.23 -13.10
CA LEU A 131 -1.74 -17.53 -12.28
C LEU A 131 -0.48 -16.82 -12.76
N ARG A 132 -0.30 -16.70 -14.08
CA ARG A 132 0.87 -16.04 -14.67
C ARG A 132 0.79 -14.52 -14.49
N LEU A 133 -0.38 -13.94 -14.75
CA LEU A 133 -0.65 -12.53 -14.44
C LEU A 133 -0.38 -12.24 -12.96
N GLY A 134 -1.03 -13.01 -12.09
CA GLY A 134 -0.93 -12.88 -10.64
C GLY A 134 0.50 -12.95 -10.14
N LEU A 135 1.28 -13.92 -10.63
CA LEU A 135 2.70 -14.05 -10.29
C LEU A 135 3.49 -12.80 -10.68
N PHE A 136 3.41 -12.36 -11.93
CA PHE A 136 4.23 -11.24 -12.41
C PHE A 136 3.79 -9.89 -11.84
N PHE A 137 2.48 -9.67 -11.67
CA PHE A 137 1.95 -8.50 -10.99
C PHE A 137 2.42 -8.44 -9.52
N THR A 138 2.33 -9.57 -8.79
CA THR A 138 2.81 -9.66 -7.41
C THR A 138 4.31 -9.44 -7.32
N LEU A 139 5.10 -9.95 -8.27
CA LEU A 139 6.55 -9.69 -8.33
C LEU A 139 6.86 -8.19 -8.46
N GLY A 140 6.10 -7.46 -9.28
CA GLY A 140 6.23 -6.01 -9.41
C GLY A 140 5.93 -5.27 -8.10
N MET A 141 4.81 -5.60 -7.46
CA MET A 141 4.45 -5.02 -6.15
C MET A 141 5.48 -5.35 -5.08
N LEU A 142 5.97 -6.60 -5.03
CA LEU A 142 6.97 -7.04 -4.06
C LEU A 142 8.25 -6.19 -4.10
N MET A 143 8.66 -5.74 -5.28
CA MET A 143 9.82 -4.85 -5.42
C MET A 143 9.58 -3.50 -4.75
N VAL A 144 8.40 -2.91 -4.95
CA VAL A 144 8.08 -1.56 -4.45
C VAL A 144 7.73 -1.60 -2.97
N ASP A 145 6.72 -2.40 -2.59
CA ASP A 145 6.25 -2.53 -1.21
C ASP A 145 7.35 -3.11 -0.31
N GLY A 146 8.15 -4.06 -0.83
CA GLY A 146 9.28 -4.62 -0.10
C GLY A 146 10.34 -3.57 0.24
N VAL A 147 10.69 -2.70 -0.72
CA VAL A 147 11.60 -1.57 -0.48
C VAL A 147 10.97 -0.57 0.49
N ASP A 148 9.69 -0.24 0.34
CA ASP A 148 8.99 0.68 1.23
C ASP A 148 8.98 0.16 2.68
N GLY A 149 8.63 -1.11 2.88
CA GLY A 149 8.60 -1.76 4.19
C GLY A 149 9.98 -1.89 4.82
N PHE A 150 11.01 -2.21 4.02
CA PHE A 150 12.38 -2.21 4.48
C PHE A 150 12.79 -0.82 4.99
N LEU A 151 12.67 0.23 4.16
CA LEU A 151 13.08 1.58 4.53
C LEU A 151 12.26 2.14 5.69
N ALA A 152 10.95 1.88 5.72
CA ALA A 152 10.06 2.28 6.80
C ALA A 152 10.51 1.66 8.13
N SER A 153 10.77 0.34 8.15
CA SER A 153 11.23 -0.33 9.37
C SER A 153 12.57 0.21 9.88
N ARG A 154 13.50 0.52 8.98
CA ARG A 154 14.80 1.12 9.33
C ARG A 154 14.64 2.51 9.91
N LEU A 155 13.79 3.35 9.29
CA LEU A 155 13.48 4.68 9.80
C LEU A 155 12.86 4.62 11.20
N GLN A 156 11.88 3.75 11.43
CA GLN A 156 11.24 3.63 12.73
C GLN A 156 12.19 3.13 13.82
N ASN A 157 13.13 2.25 13.48
CA ASN A 157 14.17 1.83 14.42
C ASN A 157 15.14 2.98 14.75
N LEU A 158 15.58 3.76 13.76
CA LEU A 158 16.45 4.92 14.00
C LEU A 158 15.78 6.07 14.73
N ALA A 159 14.47 6.26 14.51
CA ALA A 159 13.69 7.31 15.17
C ALA A 159 13.63 7.17 16.70
N ARG A 160 14.00 6.01 17.25
CA ARG A 160 14.13 5.78 18.69
C ARG A 160 15.32 6.52 19.31
N ASP A 161 16.42 6.60 18.56
CA ASP A 161 17.71 7.08 19.07
C ASP A 161 18.15 8.41 18.42
N SER A 162 17.54 8.80 17.29
CA SER A 162 17.93 9.98 16.53
C SER A 162 16.77 10.97 16.34
N GLU A 163 16.97 12.20 16.82
CA GLU A 163 16.03 13.30 16.64
C GLU A 163 15.79 13.63 15.15
N ARG A 164 16.83 13.50 14.31
CA ARG A 164 16.70 13.69 12.85
C ARG A 164 15.77 12.64 12.25
N ALA A 165 15.97 11.37 12.60
CA ALA A 165 15.13 10.27 12.13
C ALA A 165 13.69 10.39 12.68
N ARG A 166 13.53 10.86 13.91
CA ARG A 166 12.23 11.13 14.52
C ARG A 166 11.45 12.20 13.76
N ARG A 167 12.07 13.34 13.46
CA ARG A 167 11.46 14.42 12.65
C ARG A 167 11.12 13.95 11.24
N ALA A 168 12.01 13.19 10.61
CA ALA A 168 11.76 12.61 9.29
C ALA A 168 10.55 11.65 9.32
N SER A 169 10.47 10.78 10.34
CA SER A 169 9.32 9.89 10.56
C SER A 169 8.02 10.66 10.80
N GLN A 170 8.06 11.77 11.52
CA GLN A 170 6.89 12.61 11.77
C GLN A 170 6.40 13.30 10.51
N LEU A 171 7.30 13.98 9.78
CA LEU A 171 6.97 14.65 8.51
C LEU A 171 6.37 13.65 7.53
N LEU A 172 7.02 12.49 7.38
CA LEU A 172 6.54 11.41 6.53
C LEU A 172 5.14 10.96 6.92
N GLY A 173 4.91 10.73 8.21
CA GLY A 173 3.62 10.24 8.69
C GLY A 173 2.51 11.26 8.48
N PHE A 174 2.76 12.55 8.73
CA PHE A 174 1.78 13.59 8.46
C PHE A 174 1.45 13.71 6.98
N THR A 175 2.45 13.61 6.09
CA THR A 175 2.23 13.58 4.63
C THR A 175 1.36 12.40 4.22
N VAL A 176 1.70 11.20 4.70
CA VAL A 176 0.97 9.96 4.40
C VAL A 176 -0.48 10.01 4.93
N VAL A 177 -0.68 10.47 6.17
CA VAL A 177 -2.02 10.65 6.76
C VAL A 177 -2.81 11.67 5.97
N GLY A 178 -2.23 12.83 5.67
CA GLY A 178 -2.90 13.88 4.91
C GLY A 178 -3.36 13.41 3.54
N LEU A 179 -2.51 12.64 2.85
CA LEU A 179 -2.86 12.09 1.54
C LEU A 179 -3.91 10.98 1.64
N ALA A 180 -3.82 10.08 2.62
CA ALA A 180 -4.84 9.04 2.83
C ALA A 180 -6.22 9.65 3.14
N LEU A 181 -6.26 10.71 3.97
CA LEU A 181 -7.49 11.46 4.24
C LEU A 181 -8.00 12.18 2.99
N PHE A 182 -7.12 12.77 2.20
CA PHE A 182 -7.47 13.41 0.93
C PHE A 182 -8.07 12.41 -0.07
N LEU A 183 -7.48 11.21 -0.21
CA LEU A 183 -8.00 10.17 -1.09
C LEU A 183 -9.34 9.62 -0.59
N ALA A 184 -9.48 9.38 0.71
CA ALA A 184 -10.75 8.95 1.29
C ALA A 184 -11.85 10.00 1.08
N ALA A 185 -11.50 11.28 1.17
CA ALA A 185 -12.38 12.40 0.83
C ALA A 185 -12.76 12.40 -0.66
N ALA A 186 -11.77 12.33 -1.55
CA ALA A 186 -12.00 12.32 -2.99
C ALA A 186 -12.93 11.19 -3.42
N GLU A 187 -12.75 10.00 -2.84
CA GLU A 187 -13.62 8.85 -3.03
C GLU A 187 -15.06 9.14 -2.60
N LEU A 188 -15.26 9.71 -1.41
CA LEU A 188 -16.59 10.07 -0.89
C LEU A 188 -17.30 11.10 -1.78
N TRP A 189 -16.54 12.04 -2.36
CA TRP A 189 -17.04 13.03 -3.32
C TRP A 189 -17.08 12.53 -4.76
N ARG A 190 -16.71 11.27 -5.03
CA ARG A 190 -16.62 10.67 -6.37
C ARG A 190 -15.81 11.51 -7.34
N VAL A 191 -14.72 12.09 -6.85
CA VAL A 191 -13.78 12.85 -7.65
C VAL A 191 -12.86 11.87 -8.36
N ASP A 192 -12.90 11.86 -9.69
CA ASP A 192 -11.97 11.09 -10.50
C ASP A 192 -10.55 11.67 -10.37
N LEU A 193 -9.65 10.86 -9.79
CA LEU A 193 -8.24 11.17 -9.62
C LEU A 193 -7.33 10.27 -10.46
N GLU A 194 -7.84 9.49 -11.41
CA GLU A 194 -7.05 8.51 -12.16
C GLU A 194 -5.85 9.15 -12.87
N ALA A 195 -6.07 10.31 -13.50
CA ALA A 195 -5.03 11.08 -14.18
C ALA A 195 -3.92 11.55 -13.23
N LEU A 196 -4.24 11.73 -11.94
CA LEU A 196 -3.32 12.20 -10.91
C LEU A 196 -2.72 11.07 -10.08
N ALA A 197 -3.28 9.86 -10.12
CA ALA A 197 -2.83 8.73 -9.30
C ALA A 197 -1.36 8.40 -9.52
N LEU A 198 -0.92 8.27 -10.78
CA LEU A 198 0.48 7.98 -11.09
C LEU A 198 1.46 9.10 -10.66
N PRO A 199 1.26 10.39 -11.04
CA PRO A 199 2.19 11.44 -10.62
C PRO A 199 2.18 11.65 -9.10
N LEU A 200 1.02 11.50 -8.43
CA LEU A 200 0.94 11.56 -6.98
C LEU A 200 1.66 10.38 -6.32
N GLY A 201 1.45 9.15 -6.80
CA GLY A 201 2.09 7.94 -6.29
C GLY A 201 3.61 7.97 -6.45
N LEU A 202 4.11 8.24 -7.66
CA LEU A 202 5.55 8.37 -7.91
C LEU A 202 6.19 9.54 -7.15
N GLY A 203 5.50 10.69 -7.11
CA GLY A 203 5.95 11.86 -6.36
C GLY A 203 6.06 11.57 -4.86
N LEU A 204 5.05 10.90 -4.30
CA LEU A 204 5.05 10.46 -2.91
C LEU A 204 6.15 9.44 -2.68
N PHE A 205 6.20 8.34 -3.45
CA PHE A 205 7.22 7.31 -3.30
C PHE A 205 8.63 7.88 -3.35
N GLY A 206 8.92 8.75 -4.33
CA GLY A 206 10.19 9.46 -4.44
C GLY A 206 10.49 10.31 -3.22
N PHE A 207 9.51 11.10 -2.75
CA PHE A 207 9.64 11.90 -1.53
C PHE A 207 9.91 11.03 -0.29
N LEU A 208 9.19 9.92 -0.12
CA LEU A 208 9.36 8.98 0.98
C LEU A 208 10.76 8.37 0.98
N VAL A 209 11.21 7.87 -0.17
CA VAL A 209 12.54 7.28 -0.34
C VAL A 209 13.62 8.31 -0.04
N LEU A 210 13.55 9.51 -0.63
CA LEU A 210 14.54 10.56 -0.41
C LEU A 210 14.62 10.98 1.06
N LEU A 211 13.47 11.18 1.70
CA LEU A 211 13.41 11.57 3.10
C LEU A 211 13.95 10.47 4.02
N ARG A 212 13.63 9.19 3.75
CA ARG A 212 14.16 8.04 4.48
C ARG A 212 15.67 7.90 4.29
N LEU A 213 16.18 8.06 3.06
CA LEU A 213 17.61 8.04 2.78
C LEU A 213 18.35 9.19 3.47
N TYR A 214 17.77 10.40 3.49
CA TYR A 214 18.31 11.54 4.23
C TYR A 214 18.42 11.23 5.74
N ALA A 215 17.39 10.61 6.31
CA ALA A 215 17.36 10.21 7.71
C ALA A 215 18.36 9.09 8.06
N LEU A 216 18.72 8.25 7.08
CA LEU A 216 19.64 7.11 7.21
C LEU A 216 21.12 7.51 7.12
N ARG A 217 21.46 8.76 6.77
CA ARG A 217 22.87 9.19 6.64
C ARG A 217 23.57 9.21 8.00
N PRO A 218 24.79 8.65 8.12
CA PRO A 218 25.60 8.78 9.32
C PRO A 218 25.87 10.28 9.60
N ALA A 219 25.97 10.61 10.89
CA ALA A 219 26.23 11.97 11.36
C ALA A 219 27.64 12.43 11.00
#